data_AF-A0A7T7V2Y7-F1
#
_entry.id   AF-A0A7T7V2Y7-F1
#
_cell.length_a   1.000
_cell.length_b   1.000
_cell.length_c   1.000
_cell.angle_alpha   90.00
_cell.angle_beta   90.00
_cell.angle_gamma   90.00
#
_symmetry.space_group_name_H-M   'P 1'
#
loop_
_entity.id
_entity.type
_entity.pdbx_description
1 polymer ?
#
loop_
_entity_poly.entity_id
_entity_poly.type
_entity_poly.pdbx_seq_one_letter_code
_entity_poly.pdbx_strand_id
1 'polypeptide(L)'
;MKDCLIYTNIEENSKLFSHEIQDIVSENGETFLEKNSDFDLKKSKNFPDGFLYFRSILEISIKDDSDEILIINSILNLLWNNNISAIASCDFEDKLIHKGGYKNQSIPF
;
A
#
# COMPACT_ATOMS: atom_id res chain seq x y z
N MET A 1 -0.68 -18.42 2.50
CA MET A 1 -0.60 -17.15 1.77
C MET A 1 -0.84 -16.05 2.79
N LYS A 2 -0.05 -14.97 2.74
CA LYS A 2 -0.21 -13.81 3.63
C LYS A 2 -0.69 -12.64 2.81
N ASP A 3 -1.74 -11.99 3.30
CA ASP A 3 -2.37 -10.88 2.59
C ASP A 3 -2.04 -9.55 3.26
N CYS A 4 -1.89 -8.52 2.45
CA CYS A 4 -1.73 -7.15 2.90
C CYS A 4 -2.53 -6.22 2.01
N LEU A 5 -3.32 -5.34 2.64
CA LEU A 5 -4.00 -4.26 1.96
C LEU A 5 -3.16 -2.99 2.13
N ILE A 6 -2.92 -2.28 1.03
CA ILE A 6 -2.33 -0.95 1.05
C ILE A 6 -3.38 0.02 0.51
N TYR A 7 -3.90 0.88 1.38
CA TYR A 7 -4.73 2.01 0.98
C TYR A 7 -3.84 3.08 0.38
N THR A 8 -4.12 3.52 -0.84
CA THR A 8 -3.21 4.40 -1.58
C THR A 8 -3.95 5.36 -2.52
N ASN A 9 -3.27 6.43 -2.93
CA ASN A 9 -3.77 7.36 -3.94
C ASN A 9 -3.20 7.11 -5.34
N ILE A 10 -2.65 5.91 -5.59
CA ILE A 10 -2.19 5.52 -6.93
C ILE A 10 -3.36 5.42 -7.92
N GLU A 11 -3.14 5.86 -9.16
CA GLU A 11 -4.11 5.72 -10.25
C GLU A 11 -4.00 4.33 -10.90
N GLU A 12 -5.12 3.75 -11.33
CA GLU A 12 -5.15 2.41 -11.99
C GLU A 12 -4.22 2.31 -13.20
N ASN A 13 -4.12 3.38 -13.98
CA ASN A 13 -3.29 3.43 -15.19
C ASN A 13 -1.83 3.82 -14.89
N SER A 14 -1.42 3.80 -13.62
CA SER A 14 -0.07 4.17 -13.23
C SER A 14 0.95 3.17 -13.78
N LYS A 15 2.01 3.70 -14.40
CA LYS A 15 3.21 2.91 -14.75
C LYS A 15 3.84 2.27 -13.52
N LEU A 16 3.75 2.95 -12.37
CA LEU A 16 4.25 2.46 -11.09
C LEU A 16 3.58 1.13 -10.70
N PHE A 17 2.26 1.01 -10.90
CA PHE A 17 1.56 -0.25 -10.65
C PHE A 17 1.87 -1.30 -11.70
N SER A 18 1.63 -0.96 -12.98
CA SER A 18 1.71 -1.92 -14.09
C SER A 18 3.10 -2.49 -14.38
N HIS A 19 4.16 -1.91 -13.82
CA HIS A 19 5.53 -2.38 -13.99
C HIS A 19 6.22 -2.55 -12.64
N GLU A 20 6.51 -1.45 -11.93
CA GLU A 20 7.41 -1.50 -10.76
C GLU A 20 6.86 -2.32 -9.59
N ILE A 21 5.59 -2.14 -9.23
CA ILE A 21 4.97 -2.92 -8.13
C ILE A 21 4.77 -4.38 -8.56
N GLN A 22 4.33 -4.63 -9.79
CA GLN A 22 4.18 -6.00 -10.30
C GLN A 22 5.53 -6.73 -10.34
N ASP A 23 6.61 -6.07 -10.76
CA ASP A 23 7.95 -6.64 -10.80
C ASP A 23 8.42 -7.05 -9.40
N ILE A 24 8.21 -6.21 -8.38
CA ILE A 24 8.56 -6.53 -6.98
C ILE A 24 7.87 -7.81 -6.49
N VAL A 25 6.63 -8.05 -6.91
CA VAL A 25 5.81 -9.16 -6.40
C VAL A 25 5.82 -10.40 -7.30
N SER A 26 6.13 -10.26 -8.59
CA SER A 26 5.93 -11.25 -9.66
C SER A 26 6.35 -12.70 -9.34
N GLU A 27 7.45 -12.91 -8.62
CA GLU A 27 7.93 -14.25 -8.26
C GLU A 27 7.37 -14.77 -6.92
N ASN A 28 6.93 -13.85 -6.06
CA ASN A 28 6.64 -14.09 -4.64
C ASN A 28 5.16 -13.97 -4.28
N GLY A 29 4.30 -13.63 -5.24
CA GLY A 29 2.90 -13.39 -4.96
C GLY A 29 2.12 -12.84 -6.14
N GLU A 30 0.97 -12.25 -5.81
CA GLU A 30 0.08 -11.59 -6.75
C GLU A 30 -0.33 -10.22 -6.19
N THR A 31 -0.61 -9.28 -7.10
CA THR A 31 -1.11 -7.95 -6.74
C THR A 31 -2.39 -7.65 -7.50
N PHE A 32 -3.36 -7.05 -6.82
CA PHE A 32 -4.57 -6.54 -7.42
C PHE A 32 -4.78 -5.10 -6.98
N LEU A 33 -5.01 -4.20 -7.94
CA LEU A 33 -5.31 -2.80 -7.66
C LEU A 33 -6.77 -2.53 -8.01
N GLU A 34 -7.52 -2.05 -7.04
CA GLU A 34 -8.93 -1.70 -7.23
C GLU A 34 -9.23 -0.28 -6.76
N LYS A 35 -10.35 0.28 -7.24
CA LYS A 35 -10.90 1.50 -6.69
C LYS A 35 -11.50 1.21 -5.32
N ASN A 36 -11.17 2.06 -4.37
CA ASN A 36 -11.83 2.03 -3.09
C ASN A 36 -13.29 2.51 -3.24
N SER A 37 -14.25 1.64 -2.95
CA SER A 37 -15.67 1.99 -3.01
C SER A 37 -16.08 3.08 -2.01
N ASP A 38 -15.32 3.24 -0.93
CA ASP A 38 -15.54 4.25 0.10
C ASP A 38 -14.85 5.59 -0.22
N PHE A 39 -14.15 5.72 -1.35
CA PHE A 39 -13.37 6.92 -1.69
C PHE A 39 -14.17 8.22 -1.48
N ASP A 40 -13.63 9.10 -0.62
CA ASP A 40 -14.17 10.42 -0.34
C ASP A 40 -13.02 11.40 -0.18
N LEU A 41 -12.84 12.29 -1.17
CA LEU A 41 -11.75 13.27 -1.21
C LEU A 41 -11.70 14.22 0.00
N LYS A 42 -12.84 14.49 0.64
CA LYS A 42 -12.86 15.36 1.83
C LYS A 42 -12.45 14.58 3.06
N LYS A 43 -13.00 13.38 3.24
CA LYS A 43 -12.66 12.53 4.38
C LYS A 43 -11.24 11.98 4.31
N SER A 44 -10.69 11.79 3.11
CA SER A 44 -9.33 11.29 2.90
C SER A 44 -8.25 12.20 3.50
N LYS A 45 -8.56 13.48 3.68
CA LYS A 45 -7.65 14.47 4.26
C LYS A 45 -7.62 14.46 5.79
N ASN A 46 -8.51 13.71 6.44
CA ASN A 46 -8.60 13.67 7.89
C ASN A 46 -7.54 12.72 8.45
N PHE A 47 -6.47 13.26 9.04
CA PHE A 47 -5.47 12.41 9.69
C PHE A 47 -5.95 11.96 11.09
N PRO A 48 -5.68 10.72 11.52
CA PRO A 48 -4.93 9.67 10.81
C PRO A 48 -5.83 8.72 10.00
N ASP A 49 -7.13 8.68 10.26
CA ASP A 49 -8.02 7.61 9.77
C ASP A 49 -8.57 7.83 8.35
N GLY A 50 -8.22 8.96 7.73
CA GLY A 50 -8.62 9.34 6.38
C GLY A 50 -8.14 8.37 5.31
N PHE A 51 -7.10 7.57 5.59
CA PHE A 51 -6.59 6.56 4.66
C PHE A 51 -7.65 5.57 4.21
N LEU A 52 -8.65 5.29 5.05
CA LEU A 52 -9.81 4.44 4.72
C LEU A 52 -10.61 4.96 3.52
N TYR A 53 -10.46 6.24 3.20
CA TYR A 53 -11.13 6.93 2.10
C TYR A 53 -10.16 7.31 0.96
N PHE A 54 -8.96 6.72 0.92
CA PHE A 54 -8.03 6.88 -0.21
C PHE A 54 -8.60 6.29 -1.51
N ARG A 55 -8.08 6.73 -2.66
CA ARG A 55 -8.66 6.45 -3.98
C ARG A 55 -8.72 4.97 -4.33
N SER A 56 -7.71 4.21 -3.93
CA SER A 56 -7.51 2.84 -4.35
C SER A 56 -6.99 1.97 -3.22
N ILE A 57 -7.21 0.67 -3.37
CA ILE A 57 -6.71 -0.37 -2.48
C ILE A 57 -5.85 -1.28 -3.34
N LEU A 58 -4.58 -1.42 -2.95
CA LEU A 58 -3.67 -2.40 -3.51
C LEU A 58 -3.67 -3.61 -2.59
N GLU A 59 -4.27 -4.69 -3.05
CA GLU A 59 -4.23 -6.00 -2.40
C GLU A 59 -3.00 -6.76 -2.88
N ILE A 60 -2.27 -7.34 -1.92
CA ILE A 60 -1.04 -8.08 -2.18
C ILE A 60 -1.12 -9.40 -1.44
N SER A 61 -1.07 -10.49 -2.19
CA SER A 61 -1.06 -11.85 -1.66
C SER A 61 0.32 -12.46 -1.86
N ILE A 62 0.99 -12.80 -0.75
CA ILE A 62 2.38 -13.26 -0.72
C ILE A 62 2.43 -14.74 -0.37
N LYS A 63 3.28 -15.49 -1.06
CA LYS A 63 3.51 -16.92 -0.79
C LYS A 63 4.14 -17.13 0.59
N ASP A 64 3.85 -18.27 1.23
CA ASP A 64 4.24 -18.51 2.63
C ASP A 64 5.75 -18.63 2.85
N ASP A 65 6.52 -18.93 1.80
CA ASP A 65 7.97 -19.07 1.81
C ASP A 65 8.72 -17.78 1.44
N SER A 66 8.01 -16.71 1.10
CA SER A 66 8.57 -15.39 0.77
C SER A 66 8.68 -14.49 2.00
N ASP A 67 9.57 -13.49 1.94
CA ASP A 67 9.72 -12.48 3.01
C ASP A 67 8.69 -11.35 2.82
N GLU A 68 7.53 -11.49 3.48
CA GLU A 68 6.45 -10.51 3.34
C GLU A 68 6.83 -9.11 3.82
N ILE A 69 7.68 -9.01 4.85
CA ILE A 69 8.07 -7.73 5.44
C ILE A 69 8.95 -6.97 4.43
N LEU A 70 9.91 -7.65 3.81
CA LEU A 70 10.78 -7.06 2.80
C LEU A 70 9.99 -6.58 1.58
N ILE A 71 9.05 -7.39 1.10
CA ILE A 71 8.23 -7.07 -0.08
C ILE A 71 7.35 -5.84 0.20
N ILE A 72 6.59 -5.85 1.29
CA ILE A 72 5.68 -4.74 1.62
C ILE A 72 6.47 -3.46 1.91
N ASN A 73 7.61 -3.54 2.61
CA ASN A 73 8.48 -2.37 2.82
C ASN A 73 9.02 -1.79 1.52
N SER A 74 9.34 -2.65 0.54
CA SER A 74 9.83 -2.20 -0.78
C SER A 74 8.75 -1.41 -1.52
N ILE A 75 7.50 -1.88 -1.47
CA ILE A 75 6.36 -1.20 -2.10
C ILE A 75 6.03 0.11 -1.40
N LEU A 76 5.99 0.13 -0.06
CA LEU A 76 5.75 1.35 0.71
C LEU A 76 6.82 2.42 0.44
N ASN A 77 8.11 2.03 0.44
CA ASN A 77 9.19 2.95 0.08
C ASN A 77 9.04 3.47 -1.34
N LEU A 78 8.70 2.61 -2.30
CA LEU A 78 8.49 3.01 -3.68
C LEU A 78 7.38 4.07 -3.79
N LEU A 79 6.25 3.86 -3.13
CA LEU A 79 5.11 4.78 -3.12
C LEU A 79 5.48 6.12 -2.45
N TRP A 80 6.06 6.08 -1.26
CA TRP A 80 6.40 7.30 -0.51
C TRP A 80 7.51 8.11 -1.19
N ASN A 81 8.51 7.47 -1.79
CA ASN A 81 9.56 8.15 -2.57
C ASN A 81 9.01 8.85 -3.82
N ASN A 82 7.88 8.38 -4.35
CA ASN A 82 7.13 9.03 -5.41
C ASN A 82 6.09 10.04 -4.90
N ASN A 83 6.13 10.39 -3.60
CA ASN A 83 5.20 11.30 -2.93
C ASN A 83 3.72 10.86 -3.03
N ILE A 84 3.50 9.54 -3.02
CA ILE A 84 2.16 8.93 -3.04
C ILE A 84 1.78 8.51 -1.63
N SER A 85 0.61 8.95 -1.16
CA SER A 85 0.05 8.53 0.12
C SER A 85 -0.24 7.03 0.09
N ALA A 86 0.28 6.29 1.08
CA ALA A 86 0.08 4.86 1.20
C ALA A 86 0.13 4.41 2.66
N ILE A 87 -0.85 3.61 3.08
CA ILE A 87 -0.94 3.02 4.42
C ILE A 87 -1.21 1.52 4.30
N ALA A 88 -0.33 0.69 4.85
CA ALA A 88 -0.52 -0.75 4.93
C ALA A 88 -1.41 -1.13 6.14
N SER A 89 -2.27 -2.12 5.93
CA SER A 89 -3.15 -2.72 6.93
C SER A 89 -3.06 -4.24 6.80
N CYS A 90 -2.33 -4.86 7.72
CA CYS A 90 -2.09 -6.30 7.74
C CYS A 90 -1.67 -6.80 9.13
N ASP A 91 -1.73 -8.11 9.37
CA ASP A 91 -1.43 -8.73 10.67
C ASP A 91 0.03 -8.51 11.15
N PHE A 92 0.91 -8.04 10.28
CA PHE A 92 2.33 -7.78 10.55
C PHE A 92 2.72 -6.31 10.41
N GLU A 93 1.75 -5.39 10.38
CA GLU A 93 1.99 -3.95 10.17
C GLU A 93 2.98 -3.35 11.17
N ASP A 94 2.97 -3.80 12.43
CA ASP A 94 3.88 -3.35 13.48
C ASP A 94 5.37 -3.64 13.19
N LYS A 95 5.66 -4.57 12.28
CA LYS A 95 7.02 -4.93 11.86
C LYS A 95 7.48 -4.16 10.61
N LEU A 96 6.57 -3.47 9.94
CA LEU A 96 6.87 -2.70 8.74
C LEU A 96 7.60 -1.41 9.08
N ILE A 97 8.29 -0.85 8.10
CA ILE A 97 8.83 0.51 8.19
C ILE A 97 7.70 1.48 8.55
N HIS A 98 7.96 2.34 9.53
CA HIS A 98 6.98 3.30 10.04
C HIS A 98 5.62 2.66 10.43
N LYS A 99 5.61 1.38 10.81
CA LYS A 99 4.38 0.62 11.15
C LYS A 99 3.31 0.67 10.05
N GLY A 100 3.74 0.51 8.80
CA GLY A 100 2.85 0.60 7.65
C GLY A 100 2.41 2.03 7.30
N GLY A 101 2.92 3.04 8.02
CA GLY A 101 2.64 4.46 7.80
C GLY A 101 1.53 5.04 8.68
N TYR A 102 0.74 4.20 9.35
CA TYR A 102 -0.38 4.69 10.17
C TYR A 102 0.11 5.62 11.29
N LYS A 103 -0.54 6.78 11.43
CA LYS A 103 -0.18 7.86 12.37
C LYS A 103 1.22 8.44 12.19
N ASN A 104 1.90 8.19 11.07
CA ASN A 104 3.18 8.85 10.78
C ASN A 104 2.98 10.12 9.94
N GLN A 105 3.36 11.28 10.49
CA GLN A 105 3.28 12.58 9.81
C GLN A 105 4.47 12.86 8.87
N SER A 106 5.52 12.02 8.89
CA SER A 106 6.70 12.21 8.04
C SER A 106 6.55 11.58 6.65
N ILE A 107 5.46 10.85 6.40
CA ILE A 107 5.18 10.22 5.11
C ILE A 107 4.07 10.99 4.38
N PRO A 108 3.98 10.88 3.04
CA PRO A 108 2.88 11.48 2.29
C PRO A 108 1.51 10.99 2.80
N PHE A 109 0.57 11.92 2.97
CA PHE A 109 -0.82 11.66 3.38
C PHE A 109 -1.79 12.42 2.47
#